data_AF-A0A8S9ZW76-F1
#
_entry.id   AF-A0A8S9ZW76-F1
#
_cell.length_a   1.000
_cell.length_b   1.000
_cell.length_c   1.000
_cell.angle_alpha   90.00
_cell.angle_beta   90.00
_cell.angle_gamma   90.00
#
_symmetry.space_group_name_H-M   'P 1'
#
loop_
_entity.id
_entity.type
_entity.pdbx_description
1 polymer ?
#
loop_
_entity_poly.entity_id
_entity_poly.type
_entity_poly.pdbx_seq_one_letter_code
_entity_poly.pdbx_strand_id
1 'polypeptide(L)'
;MSYAIILEMPTIESLHRQLLNEYSKGNFITVGRVILDIQKELIEIQLKKGVGPSLNLLKDYYEIKAIYFANEGKLIEFGQAIKEVEALYDAQMVMNDGKGILDSKQRDLIKLFEAYKNF
;
A
#
# COMPACT_ATOMS: atom_id res chain seq x y z
N MET A 1 28.67 -18.87 -20.52
CA MET A 1 27.79 -17.69 -20.60
C MET A 1 26.92 -17.72 -19.36
N SER A 2 27.10 -16.76 -18.44
CA SER A 2 26.31 -16.68 -17.21
C SER A 2 24.93 -16.10 -17.52
N TYR A 3 23.89 -16.89 -17.31
CA TYR A 3 22.51 -16.40 -17.30
C TYR A 3 22.37 -15.47 -16.10
N ALA A 4 22.25 -14.18 -16.35
CA ALA A 4 21.73 -13.27 -15.34
C ALA A 4 20.28 -13.71 -15.09
N ILE A 5 20.01 -14.30 -13.92
CA ILE A 5 18.66 -14.45 -13.41
C ILE A 5 18.15 -13.01 -13.25
N ILE A 6 17.31 -12.57 -14.18
CA ILE A 6 16.46 -11.42 -13.93
C ILE A 6 15.55 -11.89 -12.80
N LEU A 7 15.85 -11.47 -11.57
CA LEU A 7 14.91 -11.58 -10.46
C LEU A 7 13.73 -10.68 -10.85
N GLU A 8 12.74 -11.25 -11.55
CA GLU A 8 11.47 -10.58 -11.77
C GLU A 8 10.91 -10.23 -10.38
N MET A 9 10.85 -8.94 -10.08
CA MET A 9 10.18 -8.48 -8.87
C MET A 9 8.73 -8.98 -8.90
N PRO A 10 8.22 -9.53 -7.78
CA PRO A 10 6.84 -9.98 -7.72
C PRO A 10 5.90 -8.81 -7.99
N THR A 11 4.94 -9.00 -8.90
CA THR A 11 3.89 -8.00 -9.20
C THR A 11 3.15 -7.57 -7.93
N ILE A 12 2.63 -6.35 -7.90
CA ILE A 12 1.83 -5.83 -6.77
C ILE A 12 0.67 -6.76 -6.39
N GLU A 13 0.02 -7.41 -7.37
CA GLU A 13 -1.06 -8.38 -7.13
C GLU A 13 -0.57 -9.67 -6.47
N SER A 14 0.65 -10.10 -6.79
CA SER A 14 1.28 -11.26 -6.16
C SER A 14 1.64 -10.96 -4.71
N LEU A 15 2.20 -9.78 -4.46
CA LEU A 15 2.51 -9.31 -3.11
C LEU A 15 1.25 -9.15 -2.27
N HIS A 16 0.16 -8.62 -2.84
CA HIS A 16 -1.13 -8.49 -2.17
C HIS A 16 -1.73 -9.85 -1.79
N ARG A 17 -1.72 -10.84 -2.69
CA ARG A 17 -2.13 -12.22 -2.36
C ARG A 17 -1.29 -12.82 -1.23
N GLN A 18 0.01 -12.58 -1.25
CA GLN A 18 0.90 -13.04 -0.19
C GLN A 18 0.58 -12.36 1.14
N LEU A 19 0.30 -11.05 1.13
CA LEU A 19 -0.07 -10.29 2.32
C LEU A 19 -1.31 -10.89 2.99
N LEU A 20 -2.38 -11.10 2.22
CA LEU A 20 -3.62 -11.69 2.72
C LEU A 20 -3.40 -13.09 3.30
N ASN A 21 -2.65 -13.93 2.59
CA ASN A 21 -2.34 -15.29 3.01
C ASN A 21 -1.56 -15.33 4.33
N GLU A 22 -0.49 -14.54 4.46
CA GLU A 22 0.33 -14.52 5.67
C GLU A 22 -0.37 -13.84 6.84
N TYR A 23 -1.19 -12.82 6.58
CA TYR A 23 -2.06 -12.21 7.57
C TYR A 23 -3.09 -13.22 8.12
N SER A 24 -3.73 -14.01 7.24
CA SER A 24 -4.70 -15.02 7.66
C SER A 24 -4.11 -16.11 8.57
N LYS A 25 -2.78 -16.32 8.50
CA LYS A 25 -2.03 -17.26 9.34
C LYS A 25 -1.48 -16.63 10.62
N GLY A 26 -1.64 -15.32 10.81
CA GLY A 26 -1.00 -14.58 11.90
C GLY A 26 0.52 -14.50 11.82
N ASN A 27 1.11 -14.68 10.63
CA ASN A 27 2.57 -14.65 10.44
C ASN A 27 3.07 -13.21 10.33
N PHE A 28 3.05 -12.48 11.45
CA PHE A 28 3.34 -11.04 11.48
C PHE A 28 4.78 -10.68 11.05
N ILE A 29 5.74 -11.60 11.25
CA ILE A 29 7.12 -11.44 10.76
C ILE A 29 7.12 -11.31 9.23
N THR A 30 6.39 -12.21 8.55
CA THR A 30 6.33 -12.21 7.08
C THR A 30 5.45 -11.07 6.56
N VAL A 31 4.36 -10.74 7.26
CA VAL A 31 3.52 -9.57 6.96
C VAL A 31 4.35 -8.29 6.93
N GLY A 32 5.20 -8.05 7.93
CA GLY A 32 6.07 -6.87 7.95
C GLY A 32 6.99 -6.76 6.73
N ARG A 33 7.58 -7.88 6.29
CA ARG A 33 8.39 -7.92 5.06
C ARG A 33 7.55 -7.60 3.82
N VAL A 34 6.39 -8.24 3.68
CA VAL A 34 5.52 -8.07 2.51
C VAL A 34 4.97 -6.63 2.43
N ILE A 35 4.66 -6.00 3.56
CA ILE A 35 4.29 -4.57 3.62
C ILE A 35 5.38 -3.69 3.01
N LEU A 36 6.65 -3.93 3.37
CA LEU A 36 7.78 -3.16 2.82
C LEU A 36 7.97 -3.39 1.33
N ASP A 37 7.77 -4.62 0.85
CA ASP A 37 7.89 -4.95 -0.57
C ASP A 37 6.75 -4.31 -1.39
N ILE A 38 5.52 -4.31 -0.87
CA ILE A 38 4.38 -3.58 -1.44
C ILE A 38 4.69 -2.09 -1.51
N GLN A 39 5.19 -1.48 -0.42
CA GLN A 39 5.52 -0.06 -0.41
C GLN A 39 6.53 0.32 -1.49
N LYS A 40 7.57 -0.50 -1.71
CA LYS A 40 8.55 -0.28 -2.78
C LYS A 40 7.90 -0.36 -4.16
N GLU A 41 7.08 -1.37 -4.40
CA GLU A 41 6.38 -1.55 -5.69
C GLU A 41 5.39 -0.41 -5.96
N LEU A 42 4.69 0.11 -4.94
CA LEU A 42 3.83 1.29 -5.07
C LEU A 42 4.61 2.53 -5.53
N ILE A 43 5.79 2.76 -4.97
CA ILE A 43 6.69 3.85 -5.38
C ILE A 43 7.13 3.65 -6.84
N GLU A 44 7.47 2.42 -7.23
CA GLU A 44 7.85 2.14 -8.62
C GLU A 44 6.71 2.35 -9.62
N ILE A 45 5.50 1.90 -9.29
CA ILE A 45 4.30 2.09 -10.11
C ILE A 45 4.04 3.59 -10.32
N GLN A 46 4.13 4.38 -9.25
CA GLN A 46 3.98 5.83 -9.31
C GLN A 46 5.02 6.48 -10.25
N LEU A 47 6.28 6.05 -10.16
CA LEU A 47 7.37 6.63 -10.94
C LEU A 47 7.34 6.25 -12.42
N LYS A 48 6.84 5.04 -12.74
CA LYS A 48 7.03 4.43 -14.08
C LYS A 48 5.75 4.23 -14.89
N LYS A 49 4.63 3.88 -14.25
CA LYS A 49 3.47 3.29 -14.95
C LYS A 49 2.25 4.20 -15.03
N GLY A 50 2.18 5.27 -14.25
CA GLY A 50 1.10 6.27 -14.28
C GLY A 50 -0.30 5.76 -13.87
N VAL A 51 -0.53 4.45 -13.89
CA VAL A 51 -1.76 3.80 -13.44
C VAL A 51 -1.51 3.17 -12.08
N GLY A 52 -2.20 3.68 -11.06
CA GLY A 52 -2.11 3.16 -9.69
C GLY A 52 -2.76 1.79 -9.52
N PRO A 53 -2.47 1.08 -8.42
CA PRO A 53 -3.14 -0.18 -8.09
C PRO A 53 -4.63 0.02 -7.85
N SER A 54 -5.38 -1.09 -7.87
CA SER A 54 -6.80 -1.07 -7.53
C SER A 54 -7.03 -0.56 -6.10
N LEU A 55 -8.17 0.11 -5.90
CA LEU A 55 -8.54 0.66 -4.60
C LEU A 55 -8.71 -0.45 -3.54
N ASN A 56 -9.18 -1.63 -3.93
CA ASN A 56 -9.31 -2.80 -3.04
C ASN A 56 -7.94 -3.28 -2.53
N LEU A 57 -6.92 -3.30 -3.40
CA LEU A 57 -5.56 -3.66 -3.01
C LEU A 57 -4.99 -2.66 -2.00
N LEU A 58 -5.16 -1.37 -2.28
CA LEU A 58 -4.72 -0.31 -1.38
C LEU A 58 -5.41 -0.42 -0.03
N LYS A 59 -6.72 -0.71 -0.03
CA LYS A 59 -7.51 -0.89 1.19
C LYS A 59 -6.96 -1.99 2.07
N ASP A 60 -6.86 -3.20 1.52
CA ASP A 60 -6.37 -4.36 2.28
C ASP A 60 -4.94 -4.10 2.80
N TYR A 61 -4.10 -3.47 1.97
CA TYR A 61 -2.74 -3.11 2.35
C TYR A 61 -2.70 -2.15 3.55
N TYR A 62 -3.42 -1.03 3.50
CA TYR A 62 -3.37 -0.01 4.57
C TYR A 62 -4.01 -0.51 5.86
N GLU A 63 -5.10 -1.28 5.78
CA GLU A 63 -5.72 -1.89 6.97
C GLU A 63 -4.78 -2.87 7.65
N ILE A 64 -4.19 -3.79 6.88
CA ILE A 64 -3.25 -4.79 7.42
C ILE A 64 -1.98 -4.11 7.95
N LYS A 65 -1.51 -3.04 7.29
CA LYS A 65 -0.37 -2.23 7.77
C LYS A 65 -0.66 -1.58 9.12
N ALA A 66 -1.84 -1.01 9.32
CA ALA A 66 -2.25 -0.46 10.61
C ALA A 66 -2.29 -1.56 11.69
N ILE A 67 -2.91 -2.70 11.41
CA ILE A 67 -2.99 -3.83 12.35
C ILE A 67 -1.60 -4.39 12.69
N TYR A 68 -0.68 -4.43 11.72
CA TYR A 68 0.70 -4.81 11.95
C TYR A 68 1.41 -3.85 12.91
N PHE A 69 1.32 -2.52 12.70
CA PHE A 69 1.95 -1.56 13.59
C PHE A 69 1.35 -1.54 15.00
N ALA A 70 0.04 -1.79 15.12
CA ALA A 70 -0.59 -1.98 16.42
C ALA A 70 -0.02 -3.20 17.15
N ASN A 71 0.15 -4.34 16.47
CA ASN A 71 0.75 -5.55 17.04
C ASN A 71 2.21 -5.35 17.46
N GLU A 72 2.98 -4.60 16.68
CA GLU A 72 4.40 -4.30 16.98
C GLU A 72 4.57 -3.22 18.07
N GLY A 73 3.48 -2.66 18.61
CA GLY A 73 3.53 -1.59 19.61
C GLY A 73 4.04 -0.25 19.07
N LYS A 74 4.04 -0.07 17.75
CA LYS A 74 4.53 1.13 17.06
C LYS A 74 3.43 2.19 16.96
N LEU A 75 3.15 2.84 18.09
CA LEU A 75 1.99 3.73 18.24
C LEU A 75 2.00 4.94 17.31
N ILE A 76 3.19 5.47 16.97
CA ILE A 76 3.32 6.63 16.07
C ILE A 76 2.97 6.21 14.64
N GLU A 77 3.59 5.14 14.15
CA GLU A 77 3.38 4.59 12.82
C GLU A 77 1.97 4.02 12.66
N PHE A 78 1.40 3.47 13.73
CA PHE A 78 -0.01 3.08 13.77
C PHE A 78 -0.92 4.29 13.58
N GLY A 79 -0.71 5.37 14.33
CA GLY A 79 -1.50 6.60 14.19
C GLY A 79 -1.38 7.21 12.79
N GLN A 80 -0.23 7.09 12.14
CA GLN A 80 -0.05 7.47 10.74
C GLN A 80 -0.84 6.54 9.81
N ALA A 81 -0.72 5.23 9.98
CA ALA A 81 -1.42 4.24 9.14
C ALA A 81 -2.95 4.38 9.21
N ILE A 82 -3.51 4.74 10.38
CA ILE A 82 -4.95 5.02 10.50
C ILE A 82 -5.37 6.21 9.62
N LYS A 83 -4.58 7.28 9.58
CA LYS A 83 -4.87 8.42 8.69
C LYS A 83 -4.81 8.04 7.21
N GLU A 84 -3.91 7.12 6.84
CA GLU A 84 -3.83 6.60 5.47
C GLU A 84 -5.09 5.80 5.11
N VAL A 85 -5.60 5.00 6.06
CA VAL A 85 -6.86 4.26 5.92
C VAL A 85 -8.04 5.22 5.76
N GLU A 86 -8.16 6.24 6.63
CA GLU A 86 -9.22 7.25 6.58
C GLU A 86 -9.23 8.00 5.24
N ALA A 87 -8.06 8.47 4.79
CA ALA A 87 -7.94 9.18 3.51
C ALA A 87 -8.35 8.31 2.32
N LEU A 88 -8.11 7.00 2.37
CA LEU A 88 -8.56 6.06 1.35
C LEU A 88 -10.09 5.90 1.36
N TYR A 89 -10.71 5.81 2.55
CA TYR A 89 -12.15 5.71 2.70
C TYR A 89 -12.87 6.97 2.21
N ASP A 90 -12.34 8.15 2.53
CA ASP A 90 -12.86 9.43 2.02
C ASP A 90 -12.81 9.48 0.49
N ALA A 91 -11.69 9.04 -0.12
CA ALA A 91 -11.57 8.95 -1.55
C ALA A 91 -12.62 7.99 -2.17
N GLN A 92 -12.94 6.89 -1.48
CA GLN A 92 -13.95 5.92 -1.91
C GLN A 92 -15.38 6.46 -1.78
N MET A 93 -15.71 7.23 -0.74
CA MET A 93 -17.03 7.85 -0.59
C MET A 93 -17.30 8.89 -1.68
N VAL A 94 -16.31 9.72 -2.02
CA VAL A 94 -16.41 10.73 -3.10
C VAL A 94 -16.59 10.07 -4.48
N MET A 95 -16.13 8.83 -4.66
CA MET A 95 -16.33 8.04 -5.87
C MET A 95 -17.76 7.50 -6.00
N ASN A 96 -18.35 7.01 -4.91
CA ASN A 96 -19.72 6.46 -4.93
C ASN A 96 -20.79 7.54 -5.22
N ASP A 97 -20.48 8.81 -4.97
CA ASP A 97 -21.33 9.96 -5.28
C ASP A 97 -21.21 10.48 -6.73
N GLY A 98 -20.38 9.83 -7.58
CA GLY A 98 -20.26 10.14 -9.01
C GLY A 98 -19.58 11.48 -9.36
N LYS A 99 -18.97 12.16 -8.37
CA LYS A 99 -18.38 13.51 -8.52
C LYS A 99 -16.85 13.52 -8.63
N GLY A 100 -16.17 12.38 -8.51
CA GLY A 100 -14.71 12.28 -8.43
C GLY A 100 -14.04 11.72 -9.69
N ILE A 101 -13.06 12.45 -10.25
CA ILE A 101 -12.13 11.92 -11.26
C ILE A 101 -11.04 11.12 -10.53
N LEU A 102 -11.03 9.80 -10.72
CA LEU A 102 -10.14 8.81 -10.08
C LEU A 102 -8.67 9.25 -10.01
N ASP A 103 -8.23 9.90 -11.09
CA ASP A 103 -6.84 10.15 -11.41
C ASP A 103 -6.24 11.40 -10.71
N SER A 104 -7.09 12.30 -10.17
CA SER A 104 -6.62 13.48 -9.44
C SER A 104 -6.47 13.19 -7.94
N LYS A 105 -7.41 12.43 -7.36
CA LYS A 105 -7.41 12.15 -5.91
C LYS A 105 -6.43 11.05 -5.51
N GLN A 106 -6.24 10.03 -6.36
CA GLN A 106 -5.12 9.11 -6.17
C GLN A 106 -3.78 9.84 -6.27
N ARG A 107 -3.64 10.81 -7.19
CA ARG A 107 -2.46 11.68 -7.26
C ARG A 107 -2.27 12.56 -6.03
N ASP A 108 -3.35 13.10 -5.47
CA ASP A 108 -3.29 13.92 -4.26
C ASP A 108 -2.89 13.10 -3.03
N LEU A 109 -3.43 11.88 -2.88
CA LEU A 109 -3.00 10.89 -1.87
C LEU A 109 -1.51 10.58 -2.01
N ILE A 110 -1.07 10.36 -3.25
CA ILE A 110 0.33 10.14 -3.61
C ILE A 110 1.24 11.32 -3.24
N LYS A 111 0.82 12.56 -3.48
CA LYS A 111 1.58 13.76 -3.08
C LYS A 111 1.59 13.96 -1.56
N LEU A 112 0.51 13.59 -0.88
CA LEU A 112 0.48 13.52 0.58
C LEU A 112 1.52 12.51 1.09
N PHE A 113 1.66 11.35 0.44
CA PHE A 113 2.70 10.37 0.77
C PHE A 113 4.13 10.91 0.52
N GLU A 114 4.37 11.75 -0.48
CA GLU A 114 5.67 12.41 -0.70
C GLU A 114 6.02 13.46 0.37
N ALA A 115 5.04 14.22 0.85
CA ALA A 115 5.25 15.24 1.87
C ALA A 115 5.73 14.64 3.21
N TYR A 116 5.34 13.40 3.52
CA TYR A 116 5.78 12.67 4.72
C TYR A 116 7.16 12.02 4.61
N LYS A 117 7.83 12.08 3.45
CA LYS A 117 9.16 11.50 3.23
C LYS A 117 10.32 12.41 3.66
N ASN A 118 10.04 13.68 3.95
CA ASN A 118 11.05 14.70 4.31
C ASN A 118 11.15 15.00 5.82
N PHE A 119 10.55 14.14 6.67
CA PHE A 119 10.69 14.13 8.13
C PHE A 119 11.21 12.76 8.58
#